data_AF-A0A7K0P9Q6-F1
#
_entry.id   AF-A0A7K0P9Q6-F1
#
_cell.length_a   1.000
_cell.length_b   1.000
_cell.length_c   1.000
_cell.angle_alpha   90.00
_cell.angle_beta   90.00
_cell.angle_gamma   90.00
#
_symmetry.space_group_name_H-M   'P 1'
#
loop_
_entity.id
_entity.type
_entity.pdbx_description
1 polymer ?
#
loop_
_entity_poly.entity_id
_entity_poly.type
_entity_poly.pdbx_seq_one_letter_code
_entity_poly.pdbx_strand_id
1 'polypeptide(L)'
;MKRNPALVTLSHDHHQALFVAQGMRRVDASDAEECRGAFRAFWNGAAERHFETEERVLLPAFAEYGDPHGPLVLQILGDHVELRRRARSVLATEVADAEALRVLGKRLAEHVRLEERELFPLIEATLPADRLGRLAAELAAPPAP
;
A
#
# COMPACT_ATOMS: atom_id res chain seq x y z
N MET A 1 -18.29 0.73 -10.15
CA MET A 1 -17.68 -0.38 -10.90
C MET A 1 -17.31 -1.47 -9.90
N LYS A 2 -17.57 -2.76 -10.17
CA LYS A 2 -17.03 -3.83 -9.31
C LYS A 2 -15.54 -3.95 -9.61
N ARG A 3 -14.67 -3.90 -8.59
CA ARG A 3 -13.23 -4.12 -8.74
C ARG A 3 -12.98 -5.46 -9.41
N ASN A 4 -12.08 -5.49 -10.38
CA ASN A 4 -11.68 -6.71 -11.07
C ASN A 4 -11.09 -7.70 -10.05
N PRO A 5 -11.43 -9.00 -10.13
CA PRO A 5 -10.91 -10.02 -9.23
C PRO A 5 -9.38 -9.97 -9.03
N ALA A 6 -8.61 -9.59 -10.06
CA ALA A 6 -7.16 -9.45 -9.96
C ALA A 6 -6.72 -8.51 -8.83
N LEU A 7 -7.47 -7.43 -8.63
CA LEU A 7 -7.12 -6.35 -7.71
C LEU A 7 -7.84 -6.47 -6.36
N VAL A 8 -8.82 -7.38 -6.24
CA VAL A 8 -9.59 -7.58 -5.00
C VAL A 8 -8.67 -8.04 -3.85
N THR A 9 -7.69 -8.89 -4.12
CA THR A 9 -6.73 -9.34 -3.10
C THR A 9 -5.95 -8.15 -2.52
N LEU A 10 -5.42 -7.28 -3.37
CA LEU A 10 -4.71 -6.06 -2.93
C LEU A 10 -5.67 -5.10 -2.19
N SER A 11 -6.92 -4.98 -2.64
CA SER A 11 -7.93 -4.20 -1.92
C SER A 11 -8.26 -4.77 -0.53
N HIS A 12 -8.16 -6.07 -0.31
CA HIS A 12 -8.31 -6.62 1.04
C HIS A 12 -7.19 -6.16 1.97
N ASP A 13 -5.95 -6.13 1.49
CA ASP A 13 -4.81 -5.58 2.25
C ASP A 13 -5.02 -4.09 2.55
N HIS A 14 -5.57 -3.33 1.59
CA HIS A 14 -5.94 -1.92 1.78
C HIS A 14 -6.94 -1.71 2.91
N HIS A 15 -7.90 -2.61 3.11
CA HIS A 15 -8.83 -2.52 4.23
C HIS A 15 -8.10 -2.60 5.59
N GLN A 16 -7.15 -3.54 5.72
CA GLN A 16 -6.33 -3.64 6.93
C GLN A 16 -5.44 -2.39 7.10
N ALA A 17 -4.82 -1.91 6.03
CA ALA A 17 -4.00 -0.70 6.05
C ALA A 17 -4.80 0.53 6.53
N LEU A 18 -6.03 0.70 6.02
CA LEU A 18 -6.92 1.80 6.42
C LEU A 18 -7.36 1.70 7.89
N PHE A 19 -7.60 0.48 8.40
CA PHE A 19 -7.93 0.29 9.81
C PHE A 19 -6.77 0.71 10.73
N VAL A 20 -5.56 0.25 10.44
CA VAL A 20 -4.34 0.62 11.19
C VAL A 20 -4.10 2.13 11.08
N ALA A 21 -4.17 2.69 9.88
CA ALA A 21 -4.02 4.12 9.64
C ALA A 21 -5.04 4.96 10.41
N GLN A 22 -6.29 4.48 10.53
CA GLN A 22 -7.32 5.17 11.31
C GLN A 22 -6.97 5.21 12.80
N GLY A 23 -6.47 4.12 13.37
CA GLY A 23 -5.96 4.09 14.74
C GLY A 23 -4.81 5.07 14.95
N MET A 24 -3.81 5.01 14.07
CA MET A 24 -2.64 5.91 14.11
C MET A 24 -3.01 7.38 14.04
N ARG A 25 -4.00 7.76 13.22
CA ARG A 25 -4.44 9.17 13.09
C ARG A 25 -5.12 9.73 14.34
N ARG A 26 -5.57 8.87 15.25
CA ARG A 26 -6.29 9.24 16.48
C ARG A 26 -5.45 8.98 17.74
N VAL A 27 -4.20 8.53 17.58
CA VAL A 27 -3.37 8.18 18.72
C VAL A 27 -2.97 9.42 19.52
N ASP A 28 -3.03 9.28 20.84
CA ASP A 28 -2.51 10.25 21.80
C ASP A 28 -1.25 9.69 22.48
N ALA A 29 -0.55 10.53 23.25
CA ALA A 29 0.75 10.18 23.84
C ALA A 29 0.67 8.96 24.79
N SER A 30 -0.46 8.75 25.48
CA SER A 30 -0.65 7.61 26.38
C SER A 30 -0.68 6.26 25.65
N ASP A 31 -1.11 6.26 24.39
CA ASP A 31 -1.42 5.05 23.62
C ASP A 31 -0.38 4.83 22.50
N ALA A 32 0.61 5.71 22.41
CA ALA A 32 1.60 5.74 21.32
C ALA A 32 2.39 4.43 21.21
N GLU A 33 2.74 3.81 22.34
CA GLU A 33 3.47 2.55 22.36
C GLU A 33 2.65 1.36 21.86
N GLU A 34 1.40 1.25 22.31
CA GLU A 34 0.48 0.21 21.84
C GLU A 34 0.20 0.38 20.34
N CYS A 35 -0.06 1.61 19.90
CA CYS A 35 -0.27 1.94 18.50
C CYS A 35 0.95 1.60 17.64
N ARG A 36 2.16 1.92 18.11
CA ARG A 36 3.41 1.55 17.45
C ARG A 36 3.57 0.03 17.36
N GLY A 37 3.20 -0.70 18.40
CA GLY A 37 3.19 -2.17 18.41
C GLY A 37 2.24 -2.75 17.35
N ALA A 38 1.00 -2.26 17.30
CA ALA A 38 0.01 -2.67 16.30
C ALA A 38 0.48 -2.33 14.87
N PHE A 39 1.03 -1.14 14.66
CA PHE A 39 1.62 -0.76 13.39
C PHE A 39 2.80 -1.66 13.00
N ARG A 40 3.70 -2.00 13.93
CA ARG A 40 4.83 -2.92 13.68
C ARG A 40 4.34 -4.29 13.22
N ALA A 41 3.32 -4.84 13.87
CA ALA A 41 2.74 -6.14 13.51
C ALA A 41 2.14 -6.11 12.10
N PHE A 42 1.41 -5.05 11.75
CA PHE A 42 0.89 -4.84 10.41
C PHE A 42 2.01 -4.66 9.37
N TRP A 43 3.03 -3.85 9.69
CA TRP A 43 4.11 -3.52 8.77
C TRP A 43 4.90 -4.76 8.34
N ASN A 44 5.40 -5.51 9.33
CA ASN A 44 6.15 -6.74 9.10
C ASN A 44 5.27 -7.89 8.58
N GLY A 45 3.98 -7.85 8.94
CA GLY A 45 3.03 -8.90 8.63
C GLY A 45 2.44 -8.81 7.24
N ALA A 46 2.26 -7.61 6.68
CA ALA A 46 1.52 -7.40 5.44
C ALA A 46 2.07 -6.26 4.57
N ALA A 47 2.32 -5.07 5.14
CA ALA A 47 2.55 -3.85 4.35
C ALA A 47 3.77 -3.94 3.41
N GLU A 48 4.89 -4.51 3.87
CA GLU A 48 6.09 -4.61 3.03
C GLU A 48 5.87 -5.50 1.81
N ARG A 49 5.23 -6.66 2.00
CA ARG A 49 4.92 -7.59 0.90
C ARG A 49 3.89 -7.00 -0.07
N HIS A 50 2.99 -6.16 0.42
CA HIS A 50 2.02 -5.47 -0.40
C HIS A 50 2.72 -4.56 -1.41
N PHE A 51 3.58 -3.63 -0.94
CA PHE A 51 4.33 -2.75 -1.84
C PHE A 51 5.25 -3.52 -2.78
N GLU A 52 5.89 -4.60 -2.31
CA GLU A 52 6.70 -5.46 -3.18
C GLU A 52 5.89 -6.10 -4.30
N THR A 53 4.66 -6.54 -3.99
CA THR A 53 3.75 -7.13 -4.97
C THR A 53 3.36 -6.09 -6.02
N GLU A 54 3.08 -4.87 -5.60
CA GLU A 54 2.75 -3.80 -6.54
C GLU A 54 3.93 -3.42 -7.43
N GLU A 55 5.11 -3.26 -6.83
CA GLU A 55 6.34 -2.87 -7.54
C GLU A 55 6.87 -3.94 -8.48
N ARG A 56 6.72 -5.22 -8.12
CA ARG A 56 7.32 -6.35 -8.87
C ARG A 56 6.34 -7.07 -9.79
N VAL A 57 5.04 -6.90 -9.58
CA VAL A 57 4.01 -7.63 -10.35
C VAL A 57 3.01 -6.66 -10.99
N LEU A 58 2.32 -5.84 -10.19
CA LEU A 58 1.23 -5.00 -10.68
C LEU A 58 1.71 -3.91 -11.67
N LEU A 59 2.68 -3.10 -11.25
CA LEU A 59 3.20 -1.99 -12.06
C LEU A 59 3.96 -2.47 -13.30
N PRO A 60 4.77 -3.56 -13.26
CA PRO A 60 5.34 -4.15 -14.46
C PRO A 60 4.29 -4.65 -15.45
N ALA A 61 3.23 -5.32 -14.98
CA ALA A 61 2.14 -5.75 -15.86
C ALA A 61 1.39 -4.56 -16.50
N PHE A 62 1.26 -3.45 -15.76
CA PHE A 62 0.76 -2.19 -16.31
C PHE A 62 1.68 -1.61 -17.39
N ALA A 63 2.99 -1.61 -17.17
CA ALA A 63 3.97 -1.04 -18.09
C ALA A 63 4.01 -1.71 -19.48
N GLU A 64 3.44 -2.91 -19.62
CA GLU A 64 3.32 -3.59 -20.91
C GLU A 64 2.27 -2.94 -21.85
N TYR A 65 1.36 -2.14 -21.30
CA TYR A 65 0.28 -1.45 -22.07
C TYR A 65 0.16 0.04 -21.76
N GLY A 66 0.58 0.47 -20.58
CA GLY A 66 0.52 1.85 -20.10
C GLY A 66 1.89 2.51 -20.01
N ASP A 67 1.92 3.80 -19.70
CA ASP A 67 3.16 4.56 -19.51
C ASP A 67 3.68 4.41 -18.07
N PRO A 68 4.80 3.70 -17.83
CA PRO A 68 5.39 3.56 -16.50
C PRO A 68 5.97 4.87 -15.94
N HIS A 69 6.13 5.89 -16.78
CA HIS A 69 6.61 7.22 -16.37
C HIS A 69 5.46 8.22 -16.16
N GLY A 70 4.21 7.74 -16.20
CA GLY A 70 3.04 8.56 -15.92
C GLY A 70 3.10 9.18 -14.50
N PRO A 71 2.63 10.42 -14.31
CA PRO A 71 2.71 11.12 -13.02
C PRO A 71 2.14 10.33 -11.84
N LEU A 72 1.05 9.58 -12.05
CA LEU A 72 0.43 8.76 -11.02
C LEU A 72 1.34 7.60 -10.57
N VAL A 73 1.97 6.88 -11.51
CA VAL A 73 2.91 5.79 -11.19
C VAL A 73 4.11 6.32 -10.43
N LEU A 74 4.66 7.46 -10.86
CA LEU A 74 5.78 8.11 -10.19
C LEU A 74 5.39 8.56 -8.76
N GLN A 75 4.17 9.07 -8.57
CA GLN A 75 3.67 9.44 -7.25
C GLN A 75 3.53 8.21 -6.33
N ILE A 76 2.96 7.11 -6.81
CA ILE A 76 2.83 5.85 -6.05
C ILE A 76 4.18 5.34 -5.57
N LEU A 77 5.17 5.24 -6.48
CA LEU A 77 6.52 4.82 -6.12
C LEU A 77 7.20 5.78 -5.14
N GLY A 78 6.98 7.09 -5.31
CA GLY A 78 7.46 8.11 -4.36
C GLY A 78 6.84 7.96 -2.97
N ASP A 79 5.53 7.72 -2.90
CA ASP A 79 4.80 7.47 -1.66
C ASP A 79 5.34 6.20 -0.96
N HIS A 80 5.64 5.13 -1.69
CA HIS A 80 6.23 3.91 -1.13
C HIS A 80 7.58 4.19 -0.45
N VAL A 81 8.46 4.96 -1.10
CA VAL A 81 9.76 5.33 -0.53
C VAL A 81 9.58 6.11 0.77
N GLU A 82 8.68 7.10 0.78
CA GLU A 82 8.44 7.93 1.95
C GLU A 82 7.76 7.16 3.10
N LEU A 83 6.80 6.27 2.79
CA LEU A 83 6.16 5.41 3.77
C LEU A 83 7.16 4.45 4.41
N ARG A 84 8.02 3.79 3.62
CA ARG A 84 9.09 2.92 4.16
C ARG A 84 10.07 3.70 5.03
N ARG A 85 10.46 4.91 4.63
CA ARG A 85 11.34 5.78 5.43
C ARG A 85 10.71 6.13 6.77
N ARG A 86 9.44 6.54 6.78
CA ARG A 86 8.71 6.91 8.00
C ARG A 86 8.49 5.71 8.90
N ALA A 87 8.10 4.56 8.34
CA ALA A 87 7.94 3.31 9.08
C ALA A 87 9.24 2.95 9.80
N ARG A 88 10.38 2.95 9.10
CA ARG A 88 11.69 2.71 9.71
C ARG A 88 11.97 3.70 10.85
N SER A 89 11.68 4.98 10.63
CA SER A 89 11.87 6.02 11.65
C SER A 89 11.04 5.74 12.90
N VAL A 90 9.73 5.53 12.79
CA VAL A 90 8.86 5.31 13.96
C VAL A 90 9.13 3.99 14.67
N LEU A 91 9.63 2.99 13.96
CA LEU A 91 9.94 1.67 14.51
C LEU A 91 11.33 1.57 15.16
N ALA A 92 12.23 2.52 14.86
CA ALA A 92 13.59 2.55 15.38
C ALA A 92 13.77 3.46 16.61
N THR A 93 12.80 4.30 16.96
CA THR A 93 12.89 5.15 18.16
C THR A 93 12.73 4.34 19.44
N GLU A 94 13.42 4.75 20.51
CA GLU A 94 13.24 4.15 21.84
C GLU A 94 11.82 4.41 22.38
N VAL A 95 11.37 5.66 22.28
CA VAL A 95 10.04 6.10 22.72
C VAL A 95 9.16 6.40 21.51
N ALA A 96 7.90 5.95 21.56
CA ALA A 96 6.91 6.23 20.53
C ALA A 96 6.53 7.72 20.51
N ASP A 97 6.57 8.31 19.31
CA ASP A 97 6.10 9.67 19.07
C ASP A 97 4.71 9.63 18.42
N ALA A 98 3.70 10.05 19.18
CA ALA A 98 2.31 10.11 18.72
C ALA A 98 2.16 10.99 17.47
N GLU A 99 2.89 12.09 17.34
CA GLU A 99 2.78 12.96 16.17
C GLU A 99 3.35 12.27 14.93
N ALA A 100 4.52 11.63 15.04
CA ALA A 100 5.10 10.86 13.95
C ALA A 100 4.16 9.72 13.49
N LEU A 101 3.49 9.03 14.42
CA LEU A 101 2.47 8.02 14.12
C LEU A 101 1.26 8.63 13.42
N ARG A 102 0.72 9.78 13.88
CA ARG A 102 -0.40 10.46 13.23
C ARG A 102 -0.08 10.86 11.80
N VAL A 103 1.11 11.42 11.57
CA VAL A 103 1.57 11.81 10.23
C VAL A 103 1.71 10.60 9.33
N LEU A 104 2.31 9.51 9.81
CA LEU A 104 2.43 8.26 9.04
C LEU A 104 1.07 7.66 8.72
N GLY A 105 0.14 7.60 9.68
CA GLY A 105 -1.21 7.11 9.47
C GLY A 105 -1.99 7.95 8.44
N LYS A 106 -1.81 9.27 8.45
CA LYS A 106 -2.38 10.15 7.42
C LYS A 106 -1.84 9.80 6.04
N ARG A 107 -0.51 9.70 5.88
CA ARG A 107 0.12 9.38 4.60
C ARG A 107 -0.27 8.00 4.07
N LEU A 108 -0.31 6.99 4.93
CA LEU A 108 -0.74 5.65 4.55
C LEU A 108 -2.19 5.65 4.04
N ALA A 109 -3.10 6.36 4.72
CA ALA A 109 -4.48 6.47 4.29
C ALA A 109 -4.66 7.27 2.98
N GLU A 110 -3.84 8.31 2.75
CA GLU A 110 -3.84 9.08 1.50
C GLU A 110 -3.39 8.22 0.33
N HIS A 111 -2.28 7.50 0.51
CA HIS A 111 -1.70 6.59 -0.47
C HIS A 111 -2.65 5.47 -0.88
N VAL A 112 -3.21 4.72 0.09
CA VAL A 112 -4.19 3.66 -0.18
C VAL A 112 -5.42 4.19 -0.93
N ARG A 113 -5.86 5.41 -0.62
CA ARG A 113 -7.01 6.01 -1.33
C ARG A 113 -6.66 6.39 -2.76
N LEU A 114 -5.43 6.83 -3.03
CA LEU A 114 -4.95 7.14 -4.36
C LEU A 114 -4.94 5.88 -5.23
N GLU A 115 -4.46 4.76 -4.67
CA GLU A 115 -4.43 3.48 -5.37
C GLU A 115 -5.83 3.01 -5.73
N GLU A 116 -6.71 2.97 -4.73
CA GLU A 116 -8.08 2.53 -4.87
C GLU A 116 -8.90 3.37 -5.86
N ARG A 117 -8.67 4.68 -5.90
CA ARG A 117 -9.51 5.63 -6.66
C ARG A 117 -8.95 5.98 -8.02
N GLU A 118 -7.64 5.87 -8.20
CA GLU A 118 -6.96 6.36 -9.41
C GLU A 118 -6.11 5.27 -10.04
N LEU A 119 -5.17 4.66 -9.30
CA LEU A 119 -4.25 3.68 -9.89
C LEU A 119 -4.99 2.44 -10.40
N PHE A 120 -5.84 1.84 -9.56
CA PHE A 120 -6.52 0.60 -9.91
C PHE A 120 -7.51 0.79 -11.07
N PRO A 121 -8.36 1.85 -11.08
CA PRO A 121 -9.15 2.18 -12.26
C PRO A 121 -8.34 2.43 -13.53
N LEU A 122 -7.17 3.08 -13.42
CA LEU A 122 -6.27 3.27 -14.56
C LEU A 122 -5.80 1.91 -15.10
N ILE A 123 -5.34 1.01 -14.23
CA ILE A 123 -4.90 -0.34 -14.62
C ILE A 123 -6.05 -1.12 -15.27
N GLU A 124 -7.25 -1.09 -14.69
CA GLU A 124 -8.43 -1.76 -15.26
C GLU A 124 -8.82 -1.22 -16.64
N ALA A 125 -8.64 0.08 -16.87
CA ALA A 125 -8.92 0.70 -18.16
C ALA A 125 -7.83 0.46 -19.21
N THR A 126 -6.59 0.21 -18.77
CA THR A 126 -5.43 0.03 -19.66
C THR A 126 -5.19 -1.42 -20.05
N LEU A 127 -5.35 -2.39 -19.14
CA LEU A 127 -5.04 -3.79 -19.43
C LEU A 127 -6.18 -4.48 -20.20
N PRO A 128 -5.86 -5.25 -21.26
CA PRO A 128 -6.81 -6.16 -21.89
C PRO A 128 -7.37 -7.19 -20.90
N ALA A 129 -8.60 -7.65 -21.12
CA ALA A 129 -9.29 -8.56 -20.21
C ALA A 129 -8.55 -9.90 -19.99
N ASP A 130 -7.94 -10.45 -21.04
CA ASP A 130 -7.14 -11.69 -20.95
C ASP A 130 -5.88 -11.47 -20.09
N ARG A 131 -5.33 -10.26 -20.08
CA ARG A 131 -4.19 -9.90 -19.25
C ARG A 131 -4.53 -9.63 -17.81
N LEU A 132 -5.65 -8.96 -17.53
CA LEU A 132 -6.18 -8.86 -16.17
C LEU A 132 -6.40 -10.26 -15.56
N GLY A 133 -6.87 -11.21 -16.37
CA GLY A 133 -7.01 -12.61 -15.95
C GLY A 133 -5.69 -13.29 -15.56
N ARG A 134 -4.62 -13.08 -16.34
CA ARG A 134 -3.27 -13.60 -16.01
C ARG A 134 -2.68 -12.93 -14.78
N LEU A 135 -2.81 -11.61 -14.70
CA LEU A 135 -2.37 -10.81 -13.56
C LEU A 135 -3.03 -11.28 -12.25
N ALA A 136 -4.32 -11.65 -12.28
CA ALA A 136 -4.99 -12.21 -11.11
C ALA A 136 -4.31 -13.47 -10.57
N ALA A 137 -3.84 -14.35 -11.46
CA ALA A 137 -3.14 -15.57 -11.07
C ALA A 137 -1.73 -15.28 -10.53
N GLU A 138 -1.02 -14.30 -11.11
CA GLU A 138 0.29 -13.85 -10.65
C GLU A 138 0.21 -13.22 -9.24
N LEU A 139 -0.81 -12.39 -8.99
CA LEU A 139 -1.03 -11.75 -7.68
C LEU A 139 -1.52 -12.74 -6.60
N ALA A 140 -2.11 -13.86 -7.00
CA ALA A 140 -2.51 -14.92 -6.07
C ALA A 140 -1.35 -15.86 -5.71
N ALA A 141 -0.28 -15.88 -6.51
CA ALA A 141 0.91 -16.68 -6.24
C ALA A 141 1.84 -15.91 -5.30
N PRO A 142 2.53 -16.60 -4.36
CA PRO A 142 3.59 -15.95 -3.59
C PRO A 142 4.69 -15.46 -4.56
N PRO A 143 5.25 -14.25 -4.34
CA PRO A 143 6.30 -13.74 -5.21
C PRO A 143 7.46 -14.73 -5.24
N ALA A 144 7.96 -15.03 -6.45
CA ALA A 144 9.12 -15.89 -6.63
C ALA A 144 10.34 -15.29 -5.90
N PRO A 145 11.19 -16.13 -5.28
CA PRO A 145 12.33 -15.70 -4.47
C PRO A 145 13.36 -14.89 -5.26
#